data_AF-A0AAU4EMI3-F1
#
_entry.id   AF-A0AAU4EMI3-F1
#
_cell.length_a   1.000
_cell.length_b   1.000
_cell.length_c   1.000
_cell.angle_alpha   90.00
_cell.angle_beta   90.00
_cell.angle_gamma   90.00
#
_symmetry.space_group_name_H-M   'P 1'
#
loop_
_entity.id
_entity.type
_entity.pdbx_description
1 polymer ?
#
loop_
_entity_poly.entity_id
_entity_poly.type
_entity_poly.pdbx_seq_one_letter_code
_entity_poly.pdbx_strand_id
1 'polypeptide(L)'
;MAQDAIADELRRGKWCVYLHEWLGIDGDLPTWQAEVAAKASLSGVEVCFVEIPRKDMTLIANVRALPSFEQVRESVAALEDYRGRVDRQRWHGAAARRLPPPG
;
A
#
# COMPACT_ATOMS: atom_id res chain seq x y z
N MET A 1 2.60 15.61 -0.23
CA MET A 1 3.12 14.39 0.44
C MET A 1 2.31 13.18 -0.07
N ALA A 2 2.71 11.94 0.22
CA ALA A 2 1.98 10.75 -0.26
C ALA A 2 0.50 10.74 0.16
N GLN A 3 0.19 11.28 1.34
CA GLN A 3 -1.15 11.40 1.92
C GLN A 3 -2.08 12.32 1.12
N ASP A 4 -1.56 13.43 0.58
CA ASP A 4 -2.38 14.37 -0.22
C ASP A 4 -2.81 13.72 -1.55
N ALA A 5 -1.92 12.94 -2.17
CA ALA A 5 -2.24 12.20 -3.39
C ALA A 5 -3.29 11.11 -3.14
N ILE A 6 -3.23 10.43 -1.99
CA ILE A 6 -4.25 9.45 -1.59
C ILE A 6 -5.61 10.13 -1.41
N ALA A 7 -5.67 11.28 -0.72
CA ALA A 7 -6.91 12.02 -0.53
C ALA A 7 -7.56 12.46 -1.87
N ASP A 8 -6.75 12.93 -2.82
CA ASP A 8 -7.22 13.32 -4.16
C ASP A 8 -7.78 12.14 -4.96
N GLU A 9 -7.13 10.97 -4.89
CA GLU A 9 -7.61 9.76 -5.56
C GLU A 9 -8.92 9.26 -4.93
N LEU A 10 -9.04 9.29 -3.59
CA LEU A 10 -10.26 8.95 -2.87
C LEU A 10 -11.42 9.92 -3.19
N ARG A 11 -11.11 11.21 -3.38
CA ARG A 11 -12.08 12.22 -3.83
C ARG A 11 -12.60 11.95 -5.24
N ARG A 12 -11.77 11.37 -6.11
CA ARG A 12 -12.16 10.92 -7.45
C ARG A 12 -12.97 9.61 -7.44
N GLY A 13 -13.28 9.07 -6.26
CA GLY A 13 -13.98 7.79 -6.12
C GLY A 13 -13.09 6.58 -6.41
N LYS A 14 -11.77 6.78 -6.48
CA LYS A 14 -10.81 5.69 -6.55
C LYS A 14 -10.51 5.18 -5.14
N TRP A 15 -9.83 4.05 -5.08
CA TRP A 15 -9.45 3.36 -3.85
C TRP A 15 -8.03 2.84 -4.04
N CYS A 16 -7.36 2.54 -2.92
CA CYS A 16 -5.99 2.05 -2.96
C CYS A 16 -5.77 0.96 -1.90
N VAL A 17 -4.88 0.03 -2.22
CA VAL A 17 -4.35 -0.94 -1.25
C VAL A 17 -2.95 -0.49 -0.89
N TYR A 18 -2.72 -0.32 0.40
CA TYR A 18 -1.46 0.12 0.96
C TYR A 18 -0.77 -1.02 1.67
N LEU A 19 0.54 -1.14 1.48
CA LEU A 19 1.40 -2.15 2.09
C LEU A 19 2.05 -1.58 3.34
N HIS A 20 1.94 -2.27 4.48
CA HIS A 20 2.49 -1.77 5.74
C HIS A 20 4.02 -1.65 5.71
N GLU A 21 4.70 -2.43 4.88
CA GLU A 21 6.16 -2.30 4.68
C GLU A 21 6.59 -0.92 4.13
N TRP A 22 5.68 -0.19 3.49
CA TRP A 22 5.94 1.15 2.97
C TRP A 22 5.93 2.23 4.06
N LEU A 23 5.44 1.92 5.27
CA LEU A 23 5.58 2.80 6.44
C LEU A 23 7.04 2.96 6.85
N GLY A 24 7.90 2.00 6.50
CA GLY A 24 9.27 1.95 6.99
C GLY A 24 9.35 1.48 8.44
N ILE A 25 10.55 1.54 9.03
CA ILE A 25 10.85 0.98 10.36
C ILE A 25 10.24 1.83 11.48
N ASP A 26 10.10 3.14 11.25
CA ASP A 26 9.64 4.11 12.24
C ASP A 26 8.18 4.52 12.07
N GLY A 27 7.50 4.04 11.02
CA GLY A 27 6.12 4.41 10.72
C GLY A 27 5.12 3.49 11.39
N ASP A 28 4.15 4.06 12.10
CA ASP A 28 3.05 3.34 12.73
C ASP A 28 1.76 3.43 11.92
N LEU A 29 1.11 2.29 11.71
CA LEU A 29 -0.12 2.19 10.95
C LEU A 29 -1.25 3.09 11.50
N PRO A 30 -1.48 3.19 12.83
CA PRO A 30 -2.57 4.01 13.37
C PRO A 30 -2.39 5.51 13.11
N THR A 31 -1.19 6.07 13.31
CA THR A 31 -0.96 7.50 13.03
C THR A 31 -1.09 7.78 11.54
N TRP A 32 -0.56 6.92 10.69
CA TRP A 32 -0.71 7.08 9.25
C TRP A 32 -2.19 7.04 8.80
N GLN A 33 -2.99 6.10 9.32
CA GLN A 33 -4.43 6.06 9.06
C GLN A 33 -5.12 7.36 9.52
N ALA A 34 -4.76 7.88 10.70
CA ALA A 34 -5.31 9.12 11.22
C ALA A 34 -4.95 10.33 10.32
N GLU A 35 -3.72 10.40 9.82
CA GLU A 35 -3.30 11.44 8.87
C GLU A 35 -4.08 11.39 7.56
N VAL A 36 -4.23 10.19 6.98
CA VAL A 36 -5.01 9.99 5.75
C VAL A 36 -6.47 10.37 5.97
N ALA A 37 -7.07 9.96 7.09
CA ALA A 37 -8.44 10.30 7.45
C ALA A 37 -8.62 11.81 7.62
N ALA A 38 -7.70 12.49 8.31
CA ALA A 38 -7.75 13.94 8.49
C ALA A 38 -7.69 14.67 7.13
N LYS A 39 -6.80 14.25 6.23
CA LYS A 39 -6.66 14.83 4.89
C LYS A 39 -7.87 14.59 4.00
N ALA A 40 -8.42 13.38 4.03
CA ALA A 40 -9.64 13.05 3.30
C ALA A 40 -10.85 13.85 3.82
N SER A 41 -10.96 13.99 5.14
CA SER A 41 -12.01 14.79 5.79
C SER A 41 -11.95 16.27 5.40
N LEU A 42 -10.75 16.87 5.34
CA LEU A 42 -10.55 18.23 4.80
C LEU A 42 -11.05 18.38 3.35
N SER A 43 -11.07 17.29 2.60
CA SER A 43 -11.54 17.23 1.21
C SER A 43 -13.01 16.82 1.08
N GLY A 44 -13.72 16.66 2.20
CA GLY A 44 -15.13 16.22 2.25
C GLY A 44 -15.33 14.74 1.94
N VAL A 45 -14.30 13.92 2.09
CA VAL A 45 -14.33 12.48 1.83
C VAL A 45 -14.29 11.70 3.14
N GLU A 46 -15.31 10.88 3.36
CA GLU A 46 -15.33 9.91 4.45
C GLU A 46 -14.68 8.60 3.97
N VAL A 47 -13.69 8.13 4.73
CA VAL A 47 -12.84 7.00 4.35
C VAL A 47 -13.10 5.79 5.24
N CYS A 48 -13.02 4.61 4.63
CA CYS A 48 -13.04 3.32 5.30
C CYS A 48 -11.67 2.66 5.15
N PHE A 49 -11.15 2.16 6.26
CA PHE A 49 -9.94 1.35 6.31
C PHE A 49 -10.34 -0.10 6.56
N VAL A 50 -9.88 -1.01 5.69
CA VAL A 50 -10.05 -2.45 5.88
C VAL A 50 -8.68 -3.08 5.93
N GLU A 51 -8.30 -3.56 7.12
CA GLU A 51 -7.04 -4.26 7.31
C GLU A 51 -7.15 -5.70 6.79
N ILE A 52 -6.06 -6.17 6.16
CA ILE A 52 -5.88 -7.53 5.68
C ILE A 52 -4.70 -8.12 6.48
N PRO A 53 -4.95 -8.66 7.69
CA PRO A 53 -3.89 -9.00 8.64
C PRO A 53 -2.95 -10.09 8.11
N ARG A 54 -3.44 -11.00 7.28
CA ARG A 54 -2.62 -12.08 6.70
C ARG A 54 -1.59 -11.61 5.69
N LYS A 55 -1.67 -10.36 5.22
CA LYS A 55 -0.84 -9.83 4.13
C LYS A 55 -0.11 -8.54 4.50
N ASP A 56 -0.31 -8.02 5.73
CA ASP A 56 0.20 -6.71 6.17
C ASP A 56 -0.18 -5.60 5.18
N MET A 57 -1.46 -5.55 4.82
CA MET A 57 -2.02 -4.58 3.88
C MET A 57 -3.25 -3.90 4.48
N THR A 58 -3.50 -2.66 4.08
CA THR A 58 -4.73 -1.92 4.39
C THR A 58 -5.34 -1.40 3.10
N LEU A 59 -6.61 -1.74 2.85
CA LEU A 59 -7.43 -1.12 1.83
C LEU A 59 -7.96 0.22 2.37
N ILE A 60 -7.83 1.28 1.58
CA ILE A 60 -8.43 2.59 1.83
C ILE A 60 -9.41 2.89 0.71
N ALA A 61 -10.66 3.14 1.08
CA ALA A 61 -11.71 3.46 0.12
C ALA A 61 -12.61 4.59 0.63
N ASN A 62 -13.17 5.34 -0.29
CA ASN A 62 -14.26 6.27 0.01
C ASN A 62 -15.53 5.46 0.30
N VAL A 63 -16.20 5.74 1.41
CA VAL A 63 -17.43 5.00 1.83
C VAL A 63 -18.55 5.08 0.79
N ARG A 64 -18.54 6.12 -0.07
CA ARG A 64 -19.52 6.32 -1.14
C ARG A 64 -19.14 5.65 -2.46
N ALA A 65 -17.91 5.13 -2.56
CA ALA A 65 -17.35 4.51 -3.76
C ALA A 65 -16.50 3.29 -3.37
N LEU A 66 -17.12 2.33 -2.69
CA LEU A 66 -16.44 1.11 -2.27
C LEU A 66 -16.13 0.23 -3.48
N PRO A 67 -14.93 -0.37 -3.55
CA PRO A 67 -14.61 -1.36 -4.57
C PRO A 67 -15.40 -2.65 -4.37
N SER A 68 -15.59 -3.40 -5.45
CA SER A 68 -16.10 -4.76 -5.33
C SER A 68 -15.05 -5.70 -4.75
N PHE A 69 -15.50 -6.81 -4.16
CA PHE A 69 -14.58 -7.82 -3.63
C PHE A 69 -13.61 -8.35 -4.68
N GLU A 70 -14.09 -8.59 -5.91
CA GLU A 70 -13.26 -9.07 -7.02
C GLU A 70 -12.15 -8.08 -7.39
N GLN A 71 -12.49 -6.79 -7.44
CA GLN A 71 -11.50 -5.75 -7.69
C GLN A 71 -10.42 -5.72 -6.61
N VAL A 72 -10.81 -5.80 -5.32
CA VAL A 72 -9.85 -5.86 -4.22
C VAL A 72 -8.98 -7.12 -4.33
N ARG A 73 -9.58 -8.27 -4.64
CA ARG A 73 -8.88 -9.55 -4.79
C ARG A 73 -7.82 -9.49 -5.90
N GLU A 74 -8.16 -8.93 -7.05
CA GLU A 74 -7.24 -8.75 -8.18
C GLU A 74 -6.08 -7.80 -7.83
N SER A 75 -6.38 -6.67 -7.19
CA SER A 75 -5.35 -5.72 -6.76
C SER A 75 -4.42 -6.30 -5.70
N VAL A 76 -4.94 -7.06 -4.74
CA VAL A 76 -4.11 -7.77 -3.74
C VAL A 76 -3.21 -8.78 -4.45
N ALA A 77 -3.75 -9.60 -5.36
CA ALA A 77 -2.95 -10.57 -6.11
C ALA A 77 -1.83 -9.91 -6.92
N ALA A 78 -2.11 -8.77 -7.58
CA ALA A 78 -1.11 -8.01 -8.32
C ALA A 78 0.01 -7.45 -7.41
N LEU A 79 -0.33 -6.99 -6.20
CA LEU A 79 0.65 -6.53 -5.22
C LEU A 79 1.50 -7.68 -4.66
N GLU A 80 0.91 -8.85 -4.44
CA GLU A 80 1.65 -10.05 -4.03
C GLU A 80 2.65 -10.49 -5.11
N ASP A 81 2.23 -10.50 -6.37
CA ASP A 81 3.11 -10.79 -7.50
C ASP A 81 4.26 -9.78 -7.60
N TYR A 82 3.97 -8.50 -7.38
CA TYR A 82 4.99 -7.45 -7.33
C TYR A 82 6.00 -7.70 -6.20
N ARG A 83 5.53 -7.96 -4.97
CA ARG A 83 6.39 -8.31 -3.82
C ARG A 83 7.29 -9.51 -4.14
N GLY A 84 6.72 -10.59 -4.68
CA GLY A 84 7.49 -11.78 -5.06
C GLY A 84 8.57 -11.51 -6.12
N ARG A 85 8.31 -10.59 -7.07
CA ARG A 85 9.32 -10.17 -8.06
C ARG A 85 10.43 -9.32 -7.45
N VAL A 86 10.09 -8.37 -6.56
CA VAL A 86 11.06 -7.53 -5.86
C VAL A 86 11.98 -8.38 -4.98
N ASP A 87 11.42 -9.31 -4.22
CA ASP A 87 12.22 -10.23 -3.40
C ASP A 87 13.16 -11.07 -4.24
N ARG A 88 12.68 -11.61 -5.37
CA ARG A 88 13.53 -12.37 -6.30
C ARG A 88 14.68 -11.53 -6.86
N GLN A 89 14.44 -10.27 -7.22
CA GLN A 89 15.51 -9.36 -7.68
C GLN A 89 16.51 -9.04 -6.56
N ARG A 90 16.04 -8.84 -5.32
CA ARG A 90 16.90 -8.61 -4.16
C ARG A 90 17.82 -9.81 -3.89
N TRP A 91 17.30 -11.03 -4.03
CA TRP A 91 18.09 -12.26 -3.92
C TRP A 91 19.14 -12.38 -5.04
N HIS A 92 18.78 -12.10 -6.29
CA HIS A 92 19.76 -12.11 -7.39
C HIS A 92 20.84 -11.03 -7.27
N GLY A 93 20.49 -9.82 -6.80
CA GLY A 93 21.46 -8.75 -6.56
C GLY A 93 22.38 -9.01 -5.36
N ALA A 94 21.88 -9.66 -4.31
CA ALA A 94 22.67 -10.06 -3.15
C ALA A 94 23.62 -11.23 -3.45
N ALA A 95 23.19 -12.19 -4.29
CA ALA A 95 24.03 -13.29 -4.76
C ALA A 95 25.17 -12.81 -5.67
N ALA A 96 24.92 -11.83 -6.54
CA ALA A 96 25.93 -11.26 -7.43
C ALA A 96 27.04 -10.48 -6.69
N ARG A 97 26.76 -9.94 -5.49
CA ARG A 97 27.74 -9.24 -4.66
C ARG A 97 28.63 -10.14 -3.79
N ARG A 98 28.40 -11.46 -3.77
CA ARG A 98 29.19 -12.42 -2.98
C ARG A 98 30.29 -13.15 -3.76
N LEU A 99 30.43 -12.92 -5.06
CA LEU A 99 31.53 -13.47 -5.84
C LEU A 99 32.69 -12.46 -5.88
N PRO A 100 33.89 -12.80 -5.39
CA PRO A 100 35.07 -11.99 -5.67
C PRO A 100 35.34 -12.00 -7.18
N PRO A 101 35.87 -10.90 -7.76
CA PRO A 101 36.30 -10.90 -9.15
C PRO A 101 37.41 -11.95 -9.34
N PRO A 102 37.48 -12.61 -10.51
CA PRO A 102 38.56 -13.54 -10.79
C PRO A 102 39.89 -12.77 -10.78
N GLY A 103 40.79 -13.20 -9.89
CA GLY A 103 42.17 -12.71 -9.75
C GLY A 103 43.08 -13.87 -9.38
#